data_AF-A0A6B3FC70-F1
#
_entry.id   AF-A0A6B3FC70-F1
#
_cell.length_a   1.000
_cell.length_b   1.000
_cell.length_c   1.000
_cell.angle_alpha   90.00
_cell.angle_beta   90.00
_cell.angle_gamma   90.00
#
_symmetry.space_group_name_H-M   'P 1'
#
loop_
_entity.id
_entity.type
_entity.pdbx_description
1 polymer ?
#
loop_
_entity_poly.entity_id
_entity_poly.type
_entity_poly.pdbx_seq_one_letter_code
_entity_poly.pdbx_strand_id
1 'polypeptide(L)'
;SGKRHQVRLLASRPTEAVKAQVWAQVVESDELSNALVEASIAGFGQSSQRALIAPYAEKYFAAIARVWSERSIQIGMDIVRGLFPSLQDSRATLEQADTWLL
;
A
#
# COMPACT_ATOMS: atom_id res chain seq x y z
N SER A 1 -8.28 8.64 -16.39
CA SER A 1 -9.11 9.85 -16.28
C SER A 1 -8.38 10.89 -15.46
N GLY A 2 -8.68 12.19 -15.62
CA GLY A 2 -8.00 13.28 -14.91
C GLY A 2 -7.98 13.12 -13.38
N LYS A 3 -9.10 12.66 -12.79
CA LYS A 3 -9.22 12.40 -11.35
C LYS A 3 -8.22 11.34 -10.85
N ARG A 4 -8.01 10.25 -11.60
CA ARG A 4 -7.00 9.23 -11.25
C ARG A 4 -5.57 9.78 -11.28
N HIS A 5 -5.23 10.57 -12.29
CA HIS A 5 -3.90 11.18 -12.39
C HIS A 5 -3.65 12.17 -11.24
N GLN A 6 -4.65 12.98 -10.89
CA GLN A 6 -4.57 13.89 -9.76
C GLN A 6 -4.33 13.13 -8.44
N VAL A 7 -5.11 12.08 -8.16
CA VAL A 7 -4.93 11.28 -6.93
C VAL A 7 -3.55 10.66 -6.87
N ARG A 8 -3.07 10.05 -7.97
CA ARG A 8 -1.72 9.49 -8.02
C ARG A 8 -0.65 10.54 -7.71
N LEU A 9 -0.79 11.73 -8.28
CA LEU A 9 0.17 12.82 -8.08
C LEU A 9 0.18 13.32 -6.63
N LEU A 10 -1.00 13.43 -5.99
CA LEU A 10 -1.12 13.79 -4.59
C LEU A 10 -0.54 12.71 -3.67
N ALA A 11 -0.82 11.43 -3.93
CA ALA A 11 -0.30 10.29 -3.16
C ALA A 11 1.23 10.11 -3.27
N SER A 12 1.84 10.68 -4.32
CA SER A 12 3.29 10.64 -4.56
C SER A 12 4.09 11.67 -3.77
N ARG A 13 3.43 12.60 -3.06
CA ARG A 13 4.12 13.64 -2.29
C ARG A 13 5.03 13.02 -1.21
N PRO A 14 6.29 13.47 -1.09
CA PRO A 14 7.29 12.87 -0.21
C PRO A 14 7.15 13.37 1.24
N THR A 15 6.00 13.14 1.85
CA THR A 15 5.74 13.54 3.24
C THR A 15 5.10 12.40 4.00
N GLU A 16 5.47 12.23 5.27
CA GLU A 16 4.91 11.20 6.16
C GLU A 16 3.38 11.28 6.26
N ALA A 17 2.84 12.50 6.41
CA ALA A 17 1.40 12.74 6.47
C ALA A 17 0.65 12.18 5.26
N VAL A 18 1.21 12.34 4.05
CA VAL A 18 0.61 11.79 2.82
C VAL A 18 0.68 10.27 2.81
N LYS A 19 1.78 9.65 3.27
CA LYS A 19 1.86 8.19 3.37
C LYS A 19 0.84 7.65 4.36
N ALA A 20 0.71 8.28 5.52
CA ALA A 20 -0.27 7.89 6.53
C ALA A 20 -1.70 8.01 6.00
N GLN A 21 -2.01 9.12 5.33
CA GLN A 21 -3.31 9.35 4.72
C GLN A 21 -3.64 8.29 3.66
N VAL A 22 -2.72 8.04 2.72
CA VAL A 22 -2.94 7.05 1.66
C VAL A 22 -3.12 5.65 2.24
N TRP A 23 -2.32 5.29 3.24
CA TRP A 23 -2.45 4.01 3.94
C TRP A 23 -3.82 3.85 4.58
N ALA A 24 -4.27 4.84 5.37
CA ALA A 24 -5.57 4.80 6.03
C ALA A 24 -6.71 4.66 5.02
N GLN A 25 -6.66 5.42 3.92
CA GLN A 25 -7.70 5.39 2.88
C GLN A 25 -7.75 4.08 2.09
N VAL A 26 -6.60 3.42 1.89
CA VAL A 26 -6.51 2.22 1.04
C VAL A 26 -6.67 0.94 1.86
N VAL A 27 -6.05 0.88 3.03
CA VAL A 27 -5.91 -0.36 3.84
C VAL A 27 -6.89 -0.38 5.01
N GLU A 28 -7.19 0.77 5.60
CA GLU A 28 -8.02 0.87 6.82
C GLU A 28 -9.48 1.26 6.53
N SER A 29 -9.78 1.70 5.30
CA SER A 29 -11.11 2.13 4.84
C SER A 29 -11.52 1.45 3.54
N ASP A 30 -12.84 1.35 3.30
CA ASP A 30 -13.45 0.84 2.08
C ASP A 30 -14.23 1.88 1.26
N GLU A 31 -14.07 3.16 1.58
CA GLU A 31 -14.83 4.27 0.97
C GLU A 31 -14.36 4.63 -0.44
N LEU A 32 -13.09 4.34 -0.78
CA LEU A 32 -12.55 4.64 -2.10
C LEU A 32 -13.09 3.66 -3.14
N SER A 33 -13.50 4.20 -4.30
CA SER A 33 -13.73 3.35 -5.47
C SER A 33 -12.43 2.66 -5.90
N ASN A 34 -12.54 1.47 -6.52
CA ASN A 34 -11.38 0.68 -6.97
C ASN A 34 -10.42 1.52 -7.84
N ALA A 35 -10.99 2.40 -8.67
CA ALA A 35 -10.26 3.36 -9.48
C ALA A 35 -9.34 4.32 -8.71
N LEU A 36 -9.77 4.76 -7.53
CA LEU A 36 -9.01 5.66 -6.67
C LEU A 36 -8.05 4.88 -5.77
N VAL A 37 -8.38 3.65 -5.40
CA VAL A 37 -7.46 2.71 -4.75
C VAL A 37 -6.24 2.45 -5.64
N GLU A 38 -6.44 2.01 -6.89
CA GLU A 38 -5.38 1.79 -7.88
C GLU A 38 -4.47 3.03 -8.03
N ALA A 39 -5.07 4.22 -8.15
CA ALA A 39 -4.34 5.48 -8.32
C ALA A 39 -3.53 5.85 -7.07
N SER A 40 -4.08 5.62 -5.88
CA SER A 40 -3.42 5.92 -4.60
C SER A 40 -2.23 4.99 -4.37
N ILE A 41 -2.42 3.69 -4.61
CA ILE A 41 -1.36 2.67 -4.54
C ILE A 41 -0.23 3.02 -5.50
N ALA A 42 -0.54 3.38 -6.75
CA ALA A 42 0.46 3.77 -7.76
C ALA A 42 1.23 5.07 -7.43
N GLY A 43 0.74 5.87 -6.48
CA GLY A 43 1.45 7.03 -5.94
C GLY A 43 2.23 6.72 -4.66
N PHE A 44 1.82 5.71 -3.89
CA PHE A 44 2.39 5.37 -2.60
C PHE A 44 3.83 4.86 -2.70
N GLY A 45 4.06 3.82 -3.53
CA GLY A 45 5.34 3.14 -3.68
C GLY A 45 6.30 3.91 -4.58
N GLN A 46 7.08 4.83 -4.02
CA GLN A 46 8.12 5.58 -4.74
C GLN A 46 9.51 5.11 -4.32
N SER A 47 10.34 4.69 -5.27
CA SER A 47 11.69 4.16 -5.02
C SER A 47 12.63 5.19 -4.38
N SER A 48 12.42 6.48 -4.65
CA SER A 48 13.16 7.58 -4.01
C SER A 48 12.73 7.87 -2.57
N GLN A 49 11.66 7.22 -2.09
CA GLN A 49 11.03 7.48 -0.78
C GLN A 49 11.10 6.27 0.15
N ARG A 50 12.08 5.37 -0.03
CA ARG A 50 12.24 4.12 0.74
C ARG A 50 12.15 4.32 2.25
N ALA A 51 12.80 5.35 2.79
CA ALA A 51 12.75 5.67 4.21
C ALA A 51 11.34 6.03 4.71
N LEU A 52 10.57 6.78 3.92
CA LEU A 52 9.20 7.17 4.27
C LEU A 52 8.22 5.98 4.25
N ILE A 53 8.48 4.98 3.40
CA ILE A 53 7.62 3.80 3.26
C ILE A 53 8.09 2.60 4.11
N ALA A 54 9.29 2.65 4.70
CA ALA A 54 9.84 1.57 5.52
C ALA A 54 8.93 1.14 6.68
N PRO A 55 8.28 2.06 7.45
CA PRO A 55 7.39 1.67 8.54
C PRO A 55 6.13 0.90 8.09
N TYR A 56 5.82 0.87 6.79
CA TYR A 56 4.62 0.22 6.26
C TYR A 56 4.85 -1.25 5.89
N ALA A 57 6.09 -1.75 5.91
CA ALA A 57 6.36 -3.18 5.70
C ALA A 57 5.70 -4.02 6.80
N GLU A 58 5.95 -3.69 8.07
CA GLU A 58 5.31 -4.37 9.20
C GLU A 58 3.79 -4.20 9.18
N LYS A 59 3.31 -2.98 8.91
CA LYS A 59 1.87 -2.68 8.82
C LYS A 59 1.18 -3.49 7.71
N TYR A 60 1.87 -3.74 6.59
CA TYR A 60 1.36 -4.58 5.50
C TYR A 60 1.09 -6.00 5.97
N PHE A 61 2.06 -6.65 6.60
CA PHE A 61 1.86 -8.02 7.08
C PHE A 61 0.84 -8.11 8.20
N ALA A 62 0.75 -7.09 9.06
CA ALA A 62 -0.28 -7.02 10.10
C ALA A 62 -1.71 -6.85 9.52
N ALA A 63 -1.86 -6.21 8.36
CA ALA A 63 -3.16 -5.88 7.79
C ALA A 63 -3.64 -6.83 6.67
N ILE A 64 -2.72 -7.46 5.93
CA ILE A 64 -3.06 -8.11 4.65
C ILE A 64 -4.03 -9.28 4.80
N ALA A 65 -3.91 -10.07 5.87
CA ALA A 65 -4.83 -11.18 6.13
C ALA A 65 -6.27 -10.68 6.32
N ARG A 66 -6.46 -9.60 7.10
CA ARG A 66 -7.76 -8.95 7.31
C ARG A 66 -8.32 -8.38 6.01
N VAL A 67 -7.49 -7.66 5.25
CA VAL A 67 -7.88 -7.09 3.96
C VAL A 67 -8.36 -8.20 3.01
N TRP A 68 -7.67 -9.34 2.98
CA TRP A 68 -8.04 -10.46 2.13
C TRP A 68 -9.37 -11.10 2.52
N SER A 69 -9.69 -11.16 3.82
CA SER A 69 -10.96 -11.71 4.30
C SER A 69 -12.14 -10.75 4.16
N GLU A 70 -11.91 -9.44 4.31
CA GLU A 70 -12.99 -8.44 4.41
C GLU A 70 -13.29 -7.72 3.09
N ARG A 71 -12.32 -7.63 2.18
CA ARG A 71 -12.43 -6.81 0.96
C ARG A 71 -12.68 -7.68 -0.27
N SER A 72 -13.09 -7.03 -1.36
CA SER A 72 -13.26 -7.72 -2.64
C SER A 72 -11.92 -8.28 -3.12
N ILE A 73 -11.96 -9.40 -3.85
CA ILE A 73 -10.76 -10.03 -4.40
C ILE A 73 -9.94 -9.09 -5.28
N GLN A 74 -10.61 -8.18 -6.01
CA GLN A 74 -9.92 -7.15 -6.81
C GLN A 74 -9.07 -6.23 -5.93
N ILE A 75 -9.65 -5.70 -4.84
CA ILE A 75 -8.94 -4.81 -3.92
C ILE A 75 -7.79 -5.55 -3.22
N GLY A 76 -8.03 -6.78 -2.77
CA GLY A 76 -6.97 -7.62 -2.20
C GLY A 76 -5.79 -7.78 -3.17
N MET A 77 -6.06 -8.11 -4.43
CA MET A 77 -5.03 -8.25 -5.46
C MET A 77 -4.28 -6.93 -5.75
N ASP A 78 -4.98 -5.80 -5.79
CA ASP A 78 -4.36 -4.49 -6.03
C ASP A 78 -3.42 -4.12 -4.88
N ILE A 79 -3.83 -4.37 -3.63
CA ILE A 79 -3.01 -4.13 -2.44
C ILE A 79 -1.79 -5.04 -2.43
N VAL A 80 -1.94 -6.34 -2.70
CA VAL A 80 -0.79 -7.27 -2.78
C VAL A 80 0.19 -6.81 -3.85
N ARG A 81 -0.28 -6.50 -5.07
CA ARG A 81 0.62 -6.14 -6.17
C ARG A 81 1.34 -4.81 -5.97
N GLY A 82 0.68 -3.84 -5.33
CA GLY A 82 1.18 -2.47 -5.28
C GLY A 82 1.72 -2.01 -3.93
N LEU A 83 1.36 -2.68 -2.83
CA LEU A 83 1.83 -2.34 -1.48
C LEU A 83 2.72 -3.40 -0.84
N PHE A 84 2.93 -4.56 -1.48
CA PHE A 84 3.93 -5.50 -1.01
C PHE A 84 5.30 -4.80 -0.89
N PRO A 85 6.01 -4.93 0.24
CA PRO A 85 7.19 -4.12 0.57
C PRO A 85 8.46 -4.55 -0.19
N SER A 86 8.38 -4.71 -1.51
CA SER A 86 9.48 -5.11 -2.40
C SER A 86 10.67 -4.15 -2.42
N LEU A 87 10.47 -2.90 -1.98
CA LEU A 87 11.52 -1.88 -1.87
C LEU A 87 12.26 -1.91 -0.52
N GLN A 88 11.87 -2.80 0.40
CA GLN A 88 12.55 -2.98 1.68
C GLN A 88 13.46 -4.21 1.58
N ASP A 89 14.69 -4.00 1.14
CA ASP A 89 15.72 -5.02 0.96
C ASP A 89 16.33 -5.50 2.30
N SER A 90 15.49 -5.74 3.31
CA SER A 90 15.90 -6.15 4.64
C SER A 90 15.60 -7.62 4.89
N ARG A 91 16.47 -8.30 5.66
CA ARG A 91 16.25 -9.70 6.07
C ARG A 91 14.93 -9.88 6.84
N ALA A 92 14.54 -8.89 7.63
CA ALA A 92 13.27 -8.89 8.35
C ALA A 92 12.05 -8.91 7.40
N THR A 93 12.12 -8.20 6.27
CA THR A 93 11.06 -8.22 5.24
C THR A 93 10.89 -9.63 4.66
N LEU A 94 12.00 -10.34 4.42
CA LEU A 94 11.99 -11.71 3.90
C LEU A 94 11.35 -12.68 4.89
N GLU A 95 11.77 -12.62 6.17
CA GLU A 95 11.23 -13.50 7.22
C GLU A 95 9.72 -13.28 7.45
N GLN A 96 9.24 -12.03 7.37
CA GLN A 96 7.80 -11.73 7.42
C GLN A 96 7.04 -12.28 6.20
N ALA A 97 7.62 -12.20 5.01
CA ALA A 97 7.02 -12.75 3.79
C ALA A 97 6.93 -14.28 3.84
N ASP A 98 8.00 -14.96 4.26
CA ASP A 98 8.03 -16.41 4.41
C ASP A 98 7.02 -16.89 5.45
N THR A 99 6.89 -16.18 6.58
CA THR A 99 5.89 -16.50 7.61
C THR A 99 4.46 -16.37 7.09
N TRP A 100 4.20 -15.40 6.20
CA TRP A 100 2.86 -15.21 5.63
C TRP A 100 2.48 -16.29 4.60
N LEU A 101 3.46 -16.90 3.92
CA LEU A 101 3.23 -17.90 2.88
C LEU A 101 3.03 -19.33 3.41
N LEU A 102 3.40 -19.61 4.66
CA LEU A 102 3.29 -20.90 5.33
C LEU A 102 1.97 -21.05 6.10
#